data_AF-A0A8S2SLA4-F1
#
_entry.id   AF-A0A8S2SLA4-F1
#
_cell.length_a   1.000
_cell.length_b   1.000
_cell.length_c   1.000
_cell.angle_alpha   90.00
_cell.angle_beta   90.00
_cell.angle_gamma   90.00
#
_symmetry.space_group_name_H-M   'P 1'
#
loop_
_entity.id
_entity.type
_entity.pdbx_description
1 polymer ?
#
loop_
_entity_poly.entity_id
_entity_poly.type
_entity_poly.pdbx_seq_one_letter_code
_entity_poly.pdbx_strand_id
1 'polypeptide(L)'
;MHDFAEGVCPLIILAMLKEASAKRLMTYDQIEQKMNTFNYGMNDHSNKPPKIRAKHLTNNRIIGSASQKLCLFKLIPIIFDDVID
;
A
#
# COMPACT_ATOMS: atom_id res chain seq x y z
N MET A 1 5.00 -2.27 18.77
CA MET A 1 5.97 -2.54 17.69
C MET A 1 6.06 -1.31 16.78
N HIS A 2 6.55 -0.20 17.33
CA HIS A 2 6.48 1.12 16.67
C HIS A 2 7.40 1.20 15.44
N ASP A 3 8.64 0.78 15.59
CA ASP A 3 9.68 0.96 14.54
C ASP A 3 9.42 0.12 13.29
N PHE A 4 8.79 -1.05 13.45
CA PHE A 4 8.41 -1.89 12.33
C PHE A 4 7.29 -1.25 11.49
N ALA A 5 6.22 -0.78 12.14
CA ALA A 5 5.07 -0.21 11.46
C ALA A 5 5.34 1.18 10.87
N GLU A 6 6.21 1.97 11.53
CA GLU A 6 6.52 3.33 11.10
C GLU A 6 7.75 3.44 10.19
N GLY A 7 8.70 2.52 10.30
CA GLY A 7 9.94 2.51 9.51
C GLY A 7 9.93 1.43 8.42
N VAL A 8 9.84 0.16 8.81
CA VAL A 8 10.03 -0.98 7.90
C VAL A 8 8.87 -1.14 6.92
N CYS A 9 7.63 -1.17 7.42
CA CYS A 9 6.43 -1.31 6.59
C CYS A 9 6.38 -0.30 5.43
N PRO A 10 6.49 1.03 5.67
CA PRO A 10 6.39 1.99 4.57
C PRO A 10 7.55 1.87 3.57
N LEU A 11 8.75 1.47 4.01
CA LEU A 11 9.88 1.24 3.11
C LEU A 11 9.61 0.07 2.15
N ILE A 12 9.12 -1.06 2.68
CA ILE A 12 8.78 -2.23 1.86
C ILE A 12 7.62 -1.90 0.91
N ILE A 13 6.54 -1.29 1.42
CA ILE A 13 5.40 -0.85 0.60
C ILE A 13 5.87 0.02 -0.56
N LEU A 14 6.72 1.02 -0.28
CA LEU A 14 7.23 1.93 -1.30
C LEU A 14 8.07 1.20 -2.36
N ALA A 15 8.95 0.29 -1.93
CA ALA A 15 9.77 -0.51 -2.83
C ALA A 15 8.90 -1.38 -3.76
N MET A 16 7.90 -2.08 -3.20
CA MET A 16 7.00 -2.93 -3.98
C MET A 16 6.21 -2.14 -5.03
N LEU A 17 5.62 -1.00 -4.64
CA LEU A 17 4.82 -0.17 -5.55
C LEU A 17 5.68 0.46 -6.65
N LYS A 18 6.92 0.84 -6.34
CA LYS A 18 7.88 1.36 -7.33
C LYS A 18 8.30 0.29 -8.32
N GLU A 19 8.65 -0.90 -7.85
CA GLU A 19 9.02 -2.02 -8.70
C GLU A 19 7.85 -2.46 -9.59
N ALA A 20 6.63 -2.51 -9.05
CA ALA A 20 5.43 -2.81 -9.82
C ALA A 20 5.20 -1.78 -10.95
N SER A 21 5.42 -0.50 -10.66
CA SER A 21 5.33 0.57 -11.67
C SER A 21 6.47 0.49 -12.70
N ALA A 22 7.71 0.24 -12.26
CA ALA A 22 8.88 0.10 -13.13
C ALA A 22 8.76 -1.07 -14.11
N LYS A 23 8.21 -2.19 -13.65
CA LYS A 23 7.89 -3.38 -14.46
C LYS A 23 6.62 -3.21 -15.30
N ARG A 24 5.94 -2.05 -15.23
CA ARG A 24 4.68 -1.75 -15.91
C ARG A 24 3.56 -2.75 -15.60
N LEU A 25 3.62 -3.37 -14.42
CA LEU A 25 2.58 -4.28 -13.93
C LEU A 25 1.31 -3.51 -13.56
N MET A 26 1.46 -2.29 -13.05
CA MET A 26 0.35 -1.42 -12.67
C MET A 26 0.68 0.06 -12.84
N THR A 27 -0.33 0.86 -13.18
CA THR A 27 -0.28 2.32 -13.06
C THR A 27 -0.66 2.78 -11.65
N TYR A 28 -0.30 4.01 -11.30
CA TYR A 28 -0.68 4.59 -10.00
C TYR A 28 -2.20 4.72 -9.84
N ASP A 29 -2.93 4.99 -10.92
CA ASP A 29 -4.38 5.08 -10.90
C ASP A 29 -5.02 3.71 -10.65
N GLN A 30 -4.46 2.64 -11.23
CA GLN A 30 -4.89 1.27 -10.95
C GLN A 30 -4.65 0.87 -9.50
N ILE A 31 -3.49 1.24 -8.94
CA ILE A 31 -3.16 1.04 -7.52
C ILE A 31 -4.19 1.75 -6.62
N GLU A 32 -4.46 3.03 -6.89
CA GLU A 32 -5.44 3.81 -6.13
C GLU A 32 -6.85 3.22 -6.27
N GLN A 33 -7.26 2.82 -7.48
CA GLN A 33 -8.55 2.20 -7.72
C GLN A 33 -8.70 0.91 -6.91
N LYS A 34 -7.74 -0.03 -7.01
CA LYS A 34 -7.77 -1.31 -6.29
C LYS A 34 -7.86 -1.11 -4.79
N MET A 35 -7.01 -0.25 -4.23
CA MET A 35 -7.04 0.07 -2.80
C MET A 35 -8.36 0.71 -2.36
N ASN A 36 -9.02 1.48 -3.22
CA ASN A 36 -10.30 2.11 -2.91
C ASN A 36 -11.47 1.12 -2.93
N THR A 37 -11.48 0.19 -3.89
CA THR A 37 -12.54 -0.81 -4.08
C THR A 37 -12.35 -2.06 -3.23
N PHE A 38 -11.14 -2.32 -2.72
CA PHE A 38 -10.85 -3.47 -1.88
C PHE A 38 -11.69 -3.48 -0.60
N ASN A 39 -12.23 -4.65 -0.26
CA ASN A 39 -12.95 -4.87 0.98
C ASN A 39 -11.99 -5.25 2.11
N TYR A 40 -11.68 -4.30 2.99
CA TYR A 40 -10.79 -4.50 4.13
C TYR A 40 -11.40 -5.35 5.26
N GLY A 41 -12.67 -5.75 5.15
CA GLY A 41 -13.38 -6.48 6.19
C GLY A 41 -13.56 -5.68 7.48
N MET A 42 -14.24 -6.25 8.48
CA MET A 42 -14.57 -5.53 9.72
C MET A 42 -13.34 -5.18 10.56
N ASN A 43 -12.32 -6.04 10.57
CA ASN A 43 -11.15 -5.90 11.45
C ASN A 43 -10.18 -4.80 11.01
N ASP A 44 -10.01 -4.60 9.70
CA ASP A 44 -9.08 -3.62 9.15
C ASP A 44 -9.81 -2.37 8.60
N HIS A 45 -11.15 -2.30 8.66
CA HIS A 45 -11.96 -1.16 8.20
C HIS A 45 -11.54 0.18 8.84
N SER A 46 -11.35 0.18 10.16
CA SER A 46 -10.91 1.36 10.92
C SER A 46 -9.47 1.77 10.61
N ASN A 47 -8.68 0.85 10.08
CA ASN A 47 -7.27 1.05 9.71
C ASN A 47 -7.08 1.12 8.20
N LYS A 48 -8.14 1.44 7.44
CA LYS A 48 -8.04 1.57 5.98
C LYS A 48 -6.89 2.52 5.60
N PRO A 49 -5.96 2.10 4.72
CA PRO A 49 -4.86 2.94 4.30
C PRO A 49 -5.38 4.20 3.61
N PRO A 50 -4.73 5.36 3.81
CA PRO A 50 -5.07 6.56 3.08
C PRO A 50 -4.74 6.40 1.58
N LYS A 51 -5.38 7.23 0.75
CA LYS A 51 -5.16 7.23 -0.70
C LYS A 51 -3.67 7.38 -1.04
N ILE A 52 -3.13 6.40 -1.74
CA ILE A 52 -1.79 6.47 -2.31
C ILE A 52 -1.90 7.23 -3.63
N ARG A 53 -1.31 8.41 -3.67
CA ARG A 53 -1.21 9.21 -4.89
C ARG A 53 0.20 9.07 -5.45
N ALA A 54 0.36 9.23 -6.76
CA ALA A 54 1.68 9.20 -7.42
C ALA A 54 2.71 10.10 -6.72
N LYS A 55 2.29 11.29 -6.26
CA LYS A 55 3.14 12.24 -5.51
C LYS A 55 3.77 11.68 -4.21
N HIS A 56 3.13 10.69 -3.59
CA HIS A 56 3.64 10.06 -2.36
C HIS A 56 4.82 9.13 -2.68
N LEU A 57 4.76 8.46 -3.83
CA LEU A 57 5.81 7.56 -4.31
C LEU A 57 7.02 8.32 -4.86
N THR A 58 6.79 9.44 -5.56
CA THR A 58 7.88 10.32 -6.02
C THR A 58 8.62 10.95 -4.84
N ASN A 59 7.91 11.27 -3.75
CA ASN A 59 8.49 11.87 -2.55
C ASN A 59 9.03 10.82 -1.54
N ASN A 60 9.14 9.55 -1.94
CA ASN A 60 9.65 8.45 -1.11
C ASN A 60 8.93 8.30 0.24
N ARG A 61 7.63 8.62 0.32
CA ARG A 61 6.91 8.66 1.59
C ARG A 61 5.51 8.10 1.48
N ILE A 62 5.21 7.10 2.30
CA ILE A 62 3.84 6.61 2.52
C ILE A 62 3.22 7.39 3.70
N ILE A 63 2.05 7.98 3.46
CA ILE A 63 1.26 8.67 4.48
C ILE A 63 0.38 7.69 5.26
N GLY A 64 -0.04 8.07 6.47
CA GLY A 64 -0.92 7.28 7.33
C GLY A 64 -0.30 6.95 8.68
N SER A 65 -1.15 6.49 9.61
CA SER A 65 -0.74 6.00 10.92
C SER A 65 0.04 4.67 10.82
N ALA A 66 0.73 4.30 11.89
CA ALA A 66 1.39 2.99 12.00
C ALA A 66 0.43 1.83 11.66
N SER A 67 -0.80 1.86 12.21
CA SER A 67 -1.81 0.83 11.96
C SER A 67 -2.29 0.80 10.51
N GLN A 68 -2.41 1.96 9.85
CA GLN A 68 -2.78 2.04 8.43
C GLN A 68 -1.67 1.49 7.52
N LYS A 69 -0.40 1.78 7.83
CA LYS A 69 0.75 1.22 7.11
C LYS A 69 0.84 -0.29 7.29
N LEU A 70 0.65 -0.77 8.51
CA LEU A 70 0.64 -2.20 8.79
C LEU A 70 -0.54 -2.91 8.11
N CYS A 71 -1.73 -2.31 8.10
CA CYS A 71 -2.89 -2.80 7.37
C CYS A 71 -2.57 -3.00 5.88
N LEU A 72 -2.01 -1.97 5.24
CA LEU A 72 -1.60 -2.06 3.85
C LEU A 72 -0.54 -3.16 3.64
N PHE A 73 0.51 -3.18 4.47
CA PHE A 73 1.58 -4.18 4.37
C PHE A 73 1.04 -5.62 4.41
N LYS A 74 0.15 -5.91 5.36
CA LYS A 74 -0.49 -7.24 5.48
C LYS A 74 -1.33 -7.61 4.26
N LEU A 75 -2.07 -6.65 3.72
CA LEU A 75 -3.09 -6.89 2.71
C LEU A 75 -2.58 -6.70 1.28
N ILE A 76 -1.41 -6.12 1.06
CA ILE A 76 -0.81 -5.90 -0.27
C ILE A 76 -0.89 -7.14 -1.17
N PRO A 77 -0.48 -8.35 -0.73
CA PRO A 77 -0.50 -9.52 -1.60
C PRO A 77 -1.91 -9.91 -2.04
N ILE A 78 -2.93 -9.55 -1.25
CA ILE A 78 -4.33 -9.86 -1.51
C ILE A 78 -5.00 -8.75 -2.34
N ILE A 79 -4.61 -7.50 -2.11
CA ILE A 79 -5.11 -6.34 -2.89
C ILE A 79 -4.63 -6.42 -4.35
N PHE A 80 -3.44 -6.97 -4.56
CA PHE A 80 -2.76 -7.08 -5.85
C PHE A 80 -2.56 -8.55 -6.27
N ASP A 81 -3.48 -9.43 -5.88
CA ASP A 81 -3.42 -10.87 -6.15
C ASP A 81 -3.35 -11.18 -7.66
N ASP A 82 -4.05 -10.40 -8.48
CA ASP A 82 -4.07 -10.48 -9.94
C ASP A 82 -2.78 -10.03 -10.63
N VAL A 83 -1.83 -9.48 -9.88
CA VAL A 83 -0.54 -8.98 -10.39
C VAL A 83 0.61 -9.93 -10.05
N ILE A 84 0.40 -10.82 -9.09
CA ILE A 84 1.38 -11.78 -8.61
C ILE A 84 1.11 -13.11 -9.30
N ASP A 85 2.01 -13.51 -10.22
CA ASP A 85 2.08 -14.88 -10.75
C ASP A 85 2.61 -15.86 -9.68
#